data_AF-A0A842VN40-F1
#
_entry.id   AF-A0A842VN40-F1
#
_cell.length_a   1.000
_cell.length_b   1.000
_cell.length_c   1.000
_cell.angle_alpha   90.00
_cell.angle_beta   90.00
_cell.angle_gamma   90.00
#
_symmetry.space_group_name_H-M   'P 1'
#
loop_
_entity.id
_entity.type
_entity.pdbx_description
1 polymer ?
#
loop_
_entity_poly.entity_id
_entity_poly.type
_entity_poly.pdbx_seq_one_letter_code
_entity_poly.pdbx_strand_id
1 'polypeptide(L)'
;MKITSIQKKEYNLFLEAIDIFPESHSKFALINANSCYKRAWKFKKRDPNISRFLLITAEEEAATSIILALKEQKYNNMKDIKYHDHSIKTGVYVFYGEVHKFLSNKFPDIHVEKKIVHDLKYPRIIIYHSKSDFSPNVKIKTDSPFIFPFELNGTIESFQEDILNYINIESFFKTISDHTKHRNDILYASQYGIPYIKPENLLTQFPIYYQRLAQYLMLFLCIKPYKDHQPLLQQLIDTFVELNKRRYNSHQ
;
A
#
# COMPACT_ATOMS: atom_id res chain seq x y z
N MET A 1 -14.28 0.42 14.78
CA MET A 1 -13.70 -0.88 14.37
C MET A 1 -12.63 -1.29 15.38
N LYS A 2 -12.57 -2.55 15.83
CA LYS A 2 -11.53 -3.04 16.76
C LYS A 2 -10.57 -3.97 16.01
N ILE A 3 -9.26 -3.90 16.30
CA ILE A 3 -8.26 -4.82 15.75
C ILE A 3 -8.45 -6.19 16.43
N THR A 4 -8.69 -7.24 15.65
CA THR A 4 -8.93 -8.60 16.16
C THR A 4 -7.62 -9.29 16.57
N SER A 5 -7.71 -10.36 17.36
CA SER A 5 -6.54 -11.19 17.72
C SER A 5 -5.89 -11.82 16.48
N ILE A 6 -6.71 -12.23 15.51
CA ILE A 6 -6.27 -12.80 14.23
C ILE A 6 -5.46 -11.76 13.44
N GLN A 7 -5.98 -10.54 13.29
CA GLN A 7 -5.27 -9.45 12.60
C GLN A 7 -3.94 -9.12 13.29
N LYS A 8 -3.89 -9.18 14.63
CA LYS A 8 -2.65 -8.98 15.38
C LYS A 8 -1.61 -10.06 15.11
N LYS A 9 -2.04 -11.31 15.09
CA LYS A 9 -1.17 -12.45 14.79
C LYS A 9 -0.60 -12.33 13.37
N GLU A 10 -1.46 -12.04 12.39
CA GLU A 10 -1.03 -11.87 10.99
C GLU A 10 -0.03 -10.72 10.81
N TYR A 11 -0.31 -9.55 11.39
CA TYR A 11 0.60 -8.41 11.34
C TYR A 11 1.98 -8.70 11.94
N ASN A 12 2.02 -9.41 13.07
CA ASN A 12 3.27 -9.79 13.71
C ASN A 12 4.06 -10.79 12.84
N LEU A 13 3.37 -11.75 12.21
CA LEU A 13 4.01 -12.68 11.27
C LEU A 13 4.63 -11.93 10.08
N PHE A 14 3.99 -10.89 9.56
CA PHE A 14 4.60 -10.07 8.50
C PHE A 14 5.85 -9.33 8.98
N LEU A 15 5.84 -8.79 10.20
CA LEU A 15 7.01 -8.13 10.78
C LEU A 15 8.18 -9.10 10.96
N GLU A 16 7.92 -10.27 11.54
CA GLU A 16 8.92 -11.34 11.72
C GLU A 16 9.50 -11.78 10.36
N ALA A 17 8.66 -11.88 9.33
CA ALA A 17 9.09 -12.18 7.97
C ALA A 17 10.02 -11.08 7.39
N ILE A 18 9.71 -9.81 7.64
CA ILE A 18 10.52 -8.67 7.17
C ILE A 18 11.87 -8.60 7.86
N ASP A 19 11.95 -8.99 9.14
CA ASP A 19 13.20 -8.97 9.90
C ASP A 19 14.30 -9.86 9.29
N ILE A 20 13.91 -10.91 8.56
CA ILE A 20 14.82 -11.85 7.87
C ILE A 20 15.51 -11.22 6.64
N PHE A 21 14.96 -10.15 6.06
CA PHE A 21 15.56 -9.49 4.89
C PHE A 21 16.86 -8.78 5.26
N PRO A 22 17.81 -8.62 4.32
CA PRO A 22 19.02 -7.85 4.55
C PRO A 22 18.68 -6.38 4.81
N GLU A 23 19.62 -5.70 5.48
CA GLU A 23 19.55 -4.26 5.69
C GLU A 23 19.43 -3.54 4.35
N SER A 24 18.43 -2.66 4.27
CA SER A 24 18.13 -1.86 3.08
C SER A 24 17.28 -0.67 3.50
N HIS A 25 17.31 0.40 2.71
CA HIS A 25 16.52 1.58 3.00
C HIS A 25 15.02 1.25 2.96
N SER A 26 14.58 0.42 2.01
CA SER A 26 13.19 -0.06 1.95
C SER A 26 12.76 -0.81 3.22
N LYS A 27 13.59 -1.74 3.74
CA LYS A 27 13.33 -2.44 5.01
C LYS A 27 13.24 -1.45 6.18
N PHE A 28 14.21 -0.56 6.33
CA PHE A 28 14.25 0.36 7.47
C PHE A 28 13.12 1.38 7.47
N ALA A 29 12.68 1.86 6.30
CA ALA A 29 11.49 2.71 6.19
C ALA A 29 10.23 1.99 6.74
N LEU A 30 10.08 0.70 6.46
CA LEU A 30 8.95 -0.10 6.95
C LEU A 30 9.02 -0.38 8.46
N ILE A 31 10.22 -0.62 8.98
CA ILE A 31 10.45 -0.74 10.43
C ILE A 31 10.14 0.60 11.13
N ASN A 32 10.57 1.72 10.52
CA ASN A 32 10.29 3.06 11.02
C ASN A 32 8.78 3.36 11.01
N ALA A 33 8.05 2.95 9.97
CA ALA A 33 6.60 3.05 9.91
C ALA A 33 5.92 2.39 11.12
N ASN A 34 6.29 1.15 11.43
CA ASN A 34 5.78 0.44 12.62
C ASN A 34 6.20 1.13 13.93
N SER A 35 7.42 1.66 14.01
CA SER A 35 7.89 2.44 15.15
C SER A 35 7.06 3.71 15.38
N CYS A 36 6.78 4.48 14.31
CA CYS A 36 5.90 5.64 14.34
C CYS A 36 4.50 5.28 14.84
N TYR A 37 3.91 4.19 14.34
CA TYR A 37 2.61 3.71 14.81
C TYR A 37 2.61 3.37 16.31
N LYS A 38 3.63 2.63 16.78
CA LYS A 38 3.79 2.30 18.21
C LYS A 38 3.98 3.55 19.07
N ARG A 39 4.75 4.53 18.58
CA ARG A 39 4.95 5.82 19.26
C ARG A 39 3.65 6.62 19.30
N ALA A 40 2.86 6.67 18.22
CA ALA A 40 1.55 7.31 18.21
C ALA A 40 0.67 6.79 19.36
N TRP A 41 0.61 5.47 19.54
CA TRP A 41 -0.13 4.86 20.66
C TRP A 41 0.29 5.36 22.05
N LYS A 42 1.57 5.69 22.24
CA LYS A 42 2.11 6.25 23.49
C LYS A 42 1.69 7.71 23.69
N PHE A 43 1.58 8.48 22.61
CA PHE A 43 1.21 9.90 22.66
C PHE A 43 -0.29 10.17 22.64
N LYS A 44 -1.14 9.20 22.27
CA LYS A 44 -2.60 9.39 22.07
C LYS A 44 -3.36 10.19 23.15
N LYS A 45 -2.93 10.10 24.42
CA LYS A 45 -3.54 10.84 25.55
C LYS A 45 -2.76 12.09 25.94
N ARG A 46 -1.44 12.06 25.79
CA ARG A 46 -0.54 13.15 26.23
C ARG A 46 -0.50 14.29 25.21
N ASP A 47 -0.44 13.92 23.93
CA ASP A 47 -0.41 14.85 22.81
C ASP A 47 -1.08 14.20 21.59
N PRO A 48 -2.41 14.40 21.42
CA PRO A 48 -3.16 13.84 20.30
C PRO A 48 -2.69 14.34 18.93
N ASN A 49 -2.17 15.57 18.84
CA ASN A 49 -1.66 16.13 17.59
C ASN A 49 -0.39 15.41 17.15
N ILE A 50 0.57 15.25 18.06
CA ILE A 50 1.78 14.46 17.81
C ILE A 50 1.42 13.01 17.49
N SER A 51 0.44 12.44 18.21
CA SER A 51 -0.01 11.09 17.91
C SER A 51 -0.61 10.97 16.50
N ARG A 52 -1.44 11.91 16.07
CA ARG A 52 -1.99 11.92 14.71
C ARG A 52 -0.89 12.10 13.67
N PHE A 53 0.03 13.03 13.91
CA PHE A 53 1.18 13.27 13.02
C PHE A 53 1.99 11.99 12.83
N LEU A 54 2.31 11.28 13.93
CA LEU A 54 3.01 9.99 13.87
C LEU A 54 2.23 8.90 13.11
N LEU A 55 0.89 8.89 13.14
CA LEU A 55 0.11 7.97 12.31
C LEU A 55 0.28 8.28 10.82
N ILE A 56 0.21 9.56 10.44
CA ILE A 56 0.44 10.00 9.06
C ILE A 56 1.86 9.64 8.63
N THR A 57 2.87 9.95 9.45
CA THR A 57 4.26 9.57 9.20
C THR A 57 4.43 8.06 9.07
N ALA A 58 3.72 7.25 9.87
CA ALA A 58 3.77 5.80 9.74
C ALA A 58 3.32 5.33 8.35
N GLU A 59 2.22 5.89 7.82
CA GLU A 59 1.75 5.58 6.47
C GLU A 59 2.72 6.08 5.39
N GLU A 60 3.25 7.30 5.53
CA GLU A 60 4.23 7.87 4.60
C GLU A 60 5.52 7.04 4.51
N GLU A 61 6.03 6.56 5.64
CA GLU A 61 7.22 5.70 5.70
C GLU A 61 6.94 4.30 5.11
N ALA A 62 5.74 3.78 5.31
CA ALA A 62 5.33 2.51 4.70
C ALA A 62 5.19 2.63 3.18
N ALA A 63 4.61 3.72 2.67
CA ALA A 63 4.60 4.02 1.24
C ALA A 63 6.01 4.20 0.67
N THR A 64 6.89 4.89 1.43
CA THR A 64 8.30 5.07 1.08
C THR A 64 9.01 3.72 0.93
N SER A 65 8.75 2.77 1.84
CA SER A 65 9.28 1.42 1.76
C SER A 65 8.93 0.72 0.43
N ILE A 66 7.67 0.81 0.00
CA ILE A 66 7.24 0.20 -1.27
C ILE A 66 7.93 0.84 -2.47
N ILE A 67 7.97 2.17 -2.54
CA ILE A 67 8.61 2.88 -3.64
C ILE A 67 10.10 2.51 -3.71
N LEU A 68 10.78 2.44 -2.56
CA LEU A 68 12.19 2.04 -2.49
C LEU A 68 12.37 0.57 -2.87
N ALA A 69 11.50 -0.34 -2.42
CA ALA A 69 11.57 -1.75 -2.77
C ALA A 69 11.45 -1.95 -4.29
N LEU A 70 10.52 -1.23 -4.94
CA LEU A 70 10.37 -1.24 -6.40
C LEU A 70 11.62 -0.69 -7.12
N LYS A 71 12.22 0.39 -6.61
CA LYS A 71 13.49 0.94 -7.15
C LYS A 71 14.65 -0.04 -6.99
N GLU A 72 14.78 -0.65 -5.82
CA GLU A 72 15.82 -1.64 -5.53
C GLU A 72 15.67 -2.90 -6.41
N GLN A 73 14.44 -3.28 -6.76
CA GLN A 73 14.13 -4.34 -7.73
C GLN A 73 14.18 -3.86 -9.20
N LYS A 74 14.58 -2.61 -9.44
CA LYS A 74 14.79 -2.02 -10.76
C LYS A 74 13.56 -2.06 -11.67
N TYR A 75 12.35 -1.97 -11.13
CA TYR A 75 11.14 -1.82 -11.95
C TYR A 75 11.24 -0.61 -12.88
N ASN A 76 10.64 -0.70 -14.07
CA ASN A 76 10.72 0.37 -15.06
C ASN A 76 9.98 1.63 -14.58
N ASN A 77 10.33 2.79 -15.15
CA ASN A 77 9.70 4.10 -14.89
C ASN A 77 9.78 4.62 -13.43
N MET A 78 10.40 3.88 -12.50
CA MET A 78 10.57 4.30 -11.11
C MET A 78 11.42 5.58 -10.92
N LYS A 79 12.19 6.00 -11.95
CA LYS A 79 12.93 7.27 -11.95
C LYS A 79 12.00 8.50 -11.88
N ASP A 80 10.78 8.38 -12.40
CA ASP A 80 9.79 9.47 -12.43
C ASP A 80 9.05 9.61 -11.08
N ILE A 81 9.20 8.63 -10.19
CA ILE A 81 8.57 8.61 -8.86
C ILE A 81 9.52 9.21 -7.81
N LYS A 82 9.18 10.40 -7.32
CA LYS A 82 9.90 11.09 -6.25
C LYS A 82 9.38 10.66 -4.88
N TYR A 83 10.07 9.72 -4.25
CA TYR A 83 9.65 9.17 -2.94
C TYR A 83 9.70 10.19 -1.79
N HIS A 84 10.28 11.37 -1.96
CA HIS A 84 10.21 12.45 -0.95
C HIS A 84 8.95 13.31 -1.06
N ASP A 85 8.19 13.19 -2.15
CA ASP A 85 6.95 13.96 -2.36
C ASP A 85 5.80 13.34 -1.53
N HIS A 86 5.25 14.13 -0.60
CA HIS A 86 4.15 13.71 0.27
C HIS A 86 2.88 13.31 -0.49
N SER A 87 2.57 14.00 -1.59
CA SER A 87 1.42 13.65 -2.40
C SER A 87 1.63 12.34 -3.14
N ILE A 88 2.86 12.05 -3.60
CA ILE A 88 3.19 10.73 -4.19
C ILE A 88 3.01 9.62 -3.17
N LYS A 89 3.56 9.77 -1.96
CA LYS A 89 3.41 8.78 -0.87
C LYS A 89 1.94 8.51 -0.55
N THR A 90 1.15 9.57 -0.41
CA THR A 90 -0.29 9.50 -0.19
C THR A 90 -1.00 8.80 -1.36
N GLY A 91 -0.60 9.12 -2.58
CA GLY A 91 -1.14 8.53 -3.80
C GLY A 91 -0.99 7.03 -3.87
N VAL A 92 0.05 6.43 -3.25
CA VAL A 92 0.23 4.98 -3.23
C VAL A 92 -0.97 4.28 -2.57
N TYR A 93 -1.43 4.74 -1.41
CA TYR A 93 -2.57 4.13 -0.73
C TYR A 93 -3.89 4.36 -1.50
N VAL A 94 -4.10 5.58 -1.98
CA VAL A 94 -5.31 5.92 -2.76
C VAL A 94 -5.39 5.07 -4.03
N PHE A 95 -4.26 4.93 -4.75
CA PHE A 95 -4.17 4.12 -5.95
C PHE A 95 -4.38 2.63 -5.68
N TYR A 96 -3.77 2.11 -4.61
CA TYR A 96 -4.03 0.73 -4.16
C TYR A 96 -5.53 0.49 -3.90
N GLY A 97 -6.22 1.45 -3.29
CA GLY A 97 -7.66 1.38 -3.04
C GLY A 97 -8.48 1.32 -4.33
N GLU A 98 -8.16 2.12 -5.33
CA GLU A 98 -8.85 2.11 -6.63
C GLU A 98 -8.57 0.82 -7.42
N VAL A 99 -7.32 0.37 -7.45
CA VAL A 99 -6.94 -0.91 -8.07
C VAL A 99 -7.67 -2.08 -7.41
N HIS A 100 -7.75 -2.08 -6.08
CA HIS A 100 -8.49 -3.11 -5.35
C HIS A 100 -9.98 -3.15 -5.75
N LYS A 101 -10.64 -1.98 -5.80
CA LYS A 101 -12.05 -1.90 -6.24
C LYS A 101 -12.21 -2.38 -7.68
N PHE A 102 -11.34 -1.93 -8.58
CA PHE A 102 -11.34 -2.36 -9.98
C PHE A 102 -11.24 -3.88 -10.11
N LEU A 103 -10.23 -4.49 -9.47
CA LEU A 103 -10.00 -5.93 -9.55
C LEU A 103 -11.15 -6.73 -8.91
N SER A 104 -11.69 -6.27 -7.79
CA SER A 104 -12.84 -6.92 -7.14
C SER A 104 -14.11 -6.83 -7.99
N ASN A 105 -14.30 -5.76 -8.76
CA ASN A 105 -15.42 -5.63 -9.68
C ASN A 105 -15.23 -6.42 -10.98
N LYS A 106 -14.02 -6.44 -11.55
CA LYS A 106 -13.70 -7.19 -12.77
C LYS A 106 -13.67 -8.71 -12.50
N PHE A 107 -13.30 -9.12 -11.29
CA PHE A 107 -13.16 -10.53 -10.89
C PHE A 107 -13.84 -10.83 -9.54
N PRO A 108 -15.19 -10.75 -9.46
CA PRO A 108 -15.92 -10.91 -8.20
C PRO A 108 -15.82 -12.32 -7.60
N ASP A 109 -15.62 -13.34 -8.45
CA ASP A 109 -15.59 -14.75 -8.07
C ASP A 109 -14.20 -15.28 -7.70
N ILE A 110 -13.17 -14.43 -7.72
CA ILE A 110 -11.82 -14.85 -7.36
C ILE A 110 -11.66 -14.77 -5.84
N HIS A 111 -11.59 -15.94 -5.22
CA HIS A 111 -11.14 -16.04 -3.84
C HIS A 111 -9.63 -16.07 -3.77
N VAL A 112 -9.07 -15.24 -2.88
CA VAL A 112 -7.64 -15.05 -2.66
C VAL A 112 -7.29 -15.61 -1.29
N GLU A 113 -6.58 -16.73 -1.26
CA GLU A 113 -5.93 -17.22 -0.03
C GLU A 113 -4.46 -16.81 -0.04
N LYS A 114 -3.96 -16.35 1.11
CA LYS A 114 -2.60 -15.83 1.26
C LYS A 114 -1.82 -16.74 2.20
N LYS A 115 -0.60 -17.09 1.83
CA LYS A 115 0.30 -17.86 2.69
C LYS A 115 1.71 -17.29 2.67
N ILE A 116 2.27 -17.06 3.85
CA ILE A 116 3.70 -16.80 3.99
C ILE A 116 4.43 -18.13 3.83
N VAL A 117 5.42 -18.16 2.94
CA VAL A 117 6.28 -19.32 2.71
C VAL A 117 7.74 -18.92 2.86
N HIS A 118 8.55 -19.89 3.28
CA HIS A 118 9.99 -19.76 3.51
C HIS A 118 10.75 -20.70 2.55
N ASP A 119 10.41 -20.63 1.26
CA ASP A 119 10.95 -21.50 0.20
C ASP A 119 11.98 -20.80 -0.70
N LEU A 120 12.08 -19.46 -0.62
CA LEU A 120 13.13 -18.67 -1.23
C LEU A 120 14.16 -18.22 -0.18
N LYS A 121 15.19 -17.51 -0.64
CA LYS A 121 16.19 -16.87 0.24
C LYS A 121 15.54 -15.99 1.32
N TYR A 122 14.41 -15.36 1.02
CA TYR A 122 13.65 -14.52 1.94
C TYR A 122 12.17 -14.94 1.96
N PRO A 123 11.46 -14.75 3.08
CA PRO A 123 10.04 -15.06 3.17
C PRO A 123 9.23 -14.27 2.15
N ARG A 124 8.21 -14.90 1.58
CA ARG A 124 7.33 -14.27 0.58
C ARG A 124 5.88 -14.65 0.81
N ILE A 125 4.98 -13.90 0.18
CA ILE A 125 3.56 -14.23 0.12
C ILE A 125 3.23 -14.89 -1.21
N ILE A 126 2.67 -16.10 -1.13
CA ILE A 126 1.99 -16.75 -2.25
C ILE A 126 0.49 -16.43 -2.15
N ILE A 127 -0.10 -16.19 -3.31
CA ILE A 127 -1.54 -16.05 -3.46
C ILE A 127 -2.07 -17.31 -4.17
N TYR A 128 -3.11 -17.91 -3.61
CA TYR A 128 -3.88 -18.95 -4.26
C TYR A 128 -5.19 -18.37 -4.76
N HIS A 129 -5.54 -18.71 -5.99
CA HIS A 129 -6.81 -18.34 -6.59
C HIS A 129 -7.71 -19.57 -6.71
N SER A 130 -8.97 -19.42 -6.34
CA SER A 130 -10.04 -20.34 -6.73
C SER A 130 -11.17 -19.53 -7.33
N LYS A 131 -11.66 -19.97 -8.49
CA LYS A 131 -12.87 -19.41 -9.11
C LYS A 131 -14.03 -20.36 -8.82
N SER A 132 -15.19 -19.81 -8.45
CA SER A 132 -16.40 -20.53 -8.05
C SER A 132 -16.88 -21.59 -9.07
N ASP A 133 -16.61 -21.38 -10.37
CA ASP A 133 -16.94 -22.32 -11.45
C ASP A 133 -16.03 -23.55 -11.52
N PHE A 134 -14.85 -23.52 -10.89
CA PHE A 134 -14.01 -24.70 -10.74
C PHE A 134 -14.45 -25.46 -9.49
N SER A 135 -14.28 -26.79 -9.49
CA SER A 135 -14.51 -27.59 -8.28
C SER A 135 -13.83 -26.90 -7.08
N PRO A 136 -14.49 -26.73 -5.92
CA PRO A 136 -13.98 -25.94 -4.78
C PRO A 136 -12.62 -26.42 -4.23
N ASN A 137 -12.10 -27.53 -4.74
CA ASN A 137 -10.80 -28.11 -4.41
C ASN A 137 -9.67 -27.75 -5.41
N VAL A 138 -9.97 -27.07 -6.52
CA VAL A 138 -8.95 -26.64 -7.49
C VAL A 138 -8.42 -25.26 -7.10
N LYS A 139 -7.26 -25.24 -6.45
CA LYS A 139 -6.52 -24.02 -6.14
C LYS A 139 -5.41 -23.83 -7.17
N ILE A 140 -5.47 -22.73 -7.91
CA ILE A 140 -4.39 -22.33 -8.81
C ILE A 140 -3.35 -21.59 -7.97
N LYS A 141 -2.17 -22.18 -7.85
CA LYS A 141 -1.00 -21.55 -7.23
C LYS A 141 -0.30 -20.70 -8.29
N THR A 142 -0.08 -19.43 -8.00
CA THR A 142 0.81 -18.59 -8.82
C THR A 142 2.22 -18.63 -8.23
N ASP A 143 3.23 -18.66 -9.09
CA ASP A 143 4.62 -18.62 -8.61
C ASP A 143 4.97 -17.25 -7.99
N SER A 144 4.22 -16.21 -8.35
CA SER A 144 4.35 -14.84 -7.82
C SER A 144 2.99 -14.14 -7.68
N PRO A 145 2.78 -13.30 -6.66
CA PRO A 145 1.46 -12.74 -6.31
C PRO A 145 0.85 -11.82 -7.36
N PHE A 146 1.66 -11.21 -8.22
CA PHE A 146 1.23 -10.34 -9.32
C PHE A 146 1.50 -10.95 -10.70
N ILE A 147 1.63 -12.28 -10.79
CA ILE A 147 1.46 -13.05 -12.02
C ILE A 147 0.03 -13.58 -11.98
N PHE A 148 -0.93 -12.69 -12.20
CA PHE A 148 -2.31 -13.13 -12.37
C PHE A 148 -2.43 -13.83 -13.73
N PRO A 149 -3.27 -14.88 -13.88
CA PRO A 149 -3.42 -15.58 -15.14
C PRO A 149 -4.21 -14.70 -16.12
N PHE A 150 -3.50 -13.92 -16.93
CA PHE A 150 -4.09 -13.10 -17.99
C PHE A 150 -3.57 -13.48 -19.37
N GLU A 151 -3.18 -14.75 -19.57
CA GLU A 151 -3.16 -15.31 -20.92
C GLU A 151 -4.61 -15.63 -21.32
N LEU A 152 -5.29 -14.62 -21.86
CA LEU A 152 -6.48 -14.81 -22.67
C LEU A 152 -5.99 -15.01 -24.11
N ASN A 153 -6.12 -16.23 -24.63
CA ASN A 153 -5.70 -16.61 -25.99
C ASN A 153 -4.20 -16.42 -26.29
N GLY A 154 -3.32 -16.58 -25.29
CA GLY A 154 -1.87 -16.50 -25.48
C GLY A 154 -1.28 -15.09 -25.57
N THR A 155 -2.07 -14.05 -25.29
CA THR A 155 -1.57 -12.68 -25.13
C THR A 155 -1.79 -12.19 -23.70
N ILE A 156 -0.78 -11.51 -23.14
CA ILE A 156 -0.89 -10.85 -21.84
C ILE A 156 -1.83 -9.65 -22.00
N GLU A 157 -3.02 -9.73 -21.40
CA GLU A 157 -3.95 -8.60 -21.36
C GLU A 157 -3.35 -7.46 -20.53
N SER A 158 -3.43 -6.24 -21.06
CA SER A 158 -3.04 -5.03 -20.34
C SER A 158 -4.27 -4.38 -19.72
N PHE A 159 -4.25 -4.16 -18.40
CA PHE A 159 -5.32 -3.46 -17.67
C PHE A 159 -5.04 -1.97 -17.51
N GLN A 160 -3.95 -1.47 -18.08
CA GLN A 160 -3.53 -0.09 -17.86
C GLN A 160 -4.62 0.92 -18.24
N GLU A 161 -5.17 0.80 -19.46
CA GLU A 161 -6.24 1.68 -19.94
C GLU A 161 -7.55 1.44 -19.18
N ASP A 162 -7.89 0.19 -18.88
CA ASP A 162 -9.08 -0.14 -18.09
C ASP A 162 -9.05 0.51 -16.71
N ILE A 163 -7.91 0.46 -16.03
CA ILE A 163 -7.73 1.08 -14.71
C ILE A 163 -7.76 2.61 -14.83
N LEU A 164 -7.13 3.19 -15.85
CA LEU A 164 -7.17 4.63 -16.09
C LEU A 164 -8.59 5.13 -16.33
N ASN A 165 -9.40 4.38 -17.09
CA ASN A 165 -10.79 4.69 -17.38
C ASN A 165 -11.71 4.45 -16.17
N TYR A 166 -11.38 3.48 -15.33
CA TYR A 166 -12.12 3.21 -14.09
C TYR A 166 -11.93 4.30 -13.04
N ILE A 167 -10.73 4.87 -12.94
CA ILE A 167 -10.39 5.88 -11.93
C ILE A 167 -11.02 7.23 -12.30
N ASN A 168 -11.89 7.74 -11.42
CA ASN A 168 -12.30 9.14 -11.48
C ASN A 168 -11.11 10.03 -11.06
N ILE A 169 -10.45 10.64 -12.06
CA ILE A 169 -9.20 11.40 -11.89
C ILE A 169 -9.38 12.59 -10.93
N GLU A 170 -10.50 13.31 -11.01
CA GLU A 170 -10.77 14.47 -10.15
C GLU A 170 -10.89 14.04 -8.67
N SER A 171 -11.73 13.03 -8.40
CA SER A 171 -11.92 12.48 -7.06
C SER A 171 -10.63 11.88 -6.49
N PHE A 172 -9.84 11.22 -7.35
CA PHE A 172 -8.54 10.66 -6.99
C PHE A 172 -7.57 11.75 -6.49
N PHE A 173 -7.38 12.82 -7.27
CA PHE A 173 -6.48 13.92 -6.87
C PHE A 173 -7.04 14.76 -5.73
N LYS A 174 -8.35 14.93 -5.66
CA LYS A 174 -9.00 15.57 -4.51
C LYS A 174 -8.69 14.82 -3.22
N THR A 175 -8.79 13.49 -3.24
CA THR A 175 -8.49 12.65 -2.07
C THR A 175 -7.03 12.78 -1.63
N ILE A 176 -6.09 12.80 -2.58
CA ILE A 176 -4.65 13.02 -2.29
C ILE A 176 -4.41 14.42 -1.70
N SER A 177 -5.06 15.44 -2.27
CA SER A 177 -4.97 16.82 -1.80
C SER A 177 -5.52 16.96 -0.37
N ASP A 178 -6.69 16.38 -0.11
CA ASP A 178 -7.33 16.40 1.21
C ASP A 178 -6.44 15.76 2.28
N HIS A 179 -5.82 14.61 1.96
CA HIS A 179 -4.87 13.95 2.85
C HIS A 179 -3.59 14.78 3.10
N THR A 180 -3.06 15.40 2.04
CA THR A 180 -1.88 16.29 2.15
C THR A 180 -2.20 17.52 3.01
N LYS A 181 -3.39 18.09 2.85
CA LYS A 181 -3.87 19.21 3.66
C LYS A 181 -4.02 18.82 5.13
N HIS A 182 -4.58 17.65 5.42
CA HIS A 182 -4.71 17.16 6.79
C HIS A 182 -3.36 17.08 7.54
N ARG A 183 -2.26 16.78 6.84
CA ARG A 183 -0.92 16.82 7.43
C ARG A 183 -0.53 18.24 7.84
N ASN A 184 -0.74 19.21 6.96
CA ASN A 184 -0.41 20.61 7.21
C ASN A 184 -1.29 21.20 8.32
N ASP A 185 -2.57 20.83 8.35
CA ASP A 185 -3.54 21.26 9.38
C ASP A 185 -3.16 20.80 10.80
N ILE A 186 -2.26 19.83 10.97
CA ILE A 186 -1.75 19.39 12.28
C ILE A 186 -0.48 20.14 12.68
N LEU A 187 0.34 20.50 11.68
CA LEU A 187 1.66 21.07 11.90
C LEU A 187 1.63 22.58 12.11
N TYR A 188 0.71 23.27 11.44
CA TYR A 188 0.73 24.72 11.36
C TYR A 188 -0.47 25.32 12.07
N ALA A 189 -0.22 26.39 12.83
CA ALA A 189 -1.28 27.23 13.35
C ALA A 189 -2.03 27.92 12.22
N SER A 190 -3.33 28.13 12.42
CA SER A 190 -4.16 28.93 11.52
C SER A 190 -4.54 30.25 12.18
N GLN A 191 -5.19 31.15 11.44
CA GLN A 191 -5.80 32.35 12.00
C GLN A 191 -6.85 32.06 13.09
N TYR A 192 -7.35 30.81 13.17
CA TYR A 192 -8.31 30.35 14.17
C TYR A 192 -7.64 29.68 15.38
N GLY A 193 -6.30 29.66 15.44
CA GLY A 193 -5.52 29.13 16.57
C GLY A 193 -4.71 27.88 16.26
N ILE A 194 -4.21 27.25 17.32
CA ILE A 194 -3.42 26.02 17.27
C ILE A 194 -4.37 24.83 17.04
N PRO A 195 -4.08 23.93 16.07
CA PRO A 195 -4.86 22.73 15.86
C PRO A 195 -5.03 21.94 17.13
N TYR A 196 -6.23 21.41 17.38
CA TYR A 196 -6.48 20.54 18.53
C TYR A 196 -7.34 19.36 18.12
N ILE A 197 -6.78 18.16 18.29
CA ILE A 197 -7.48 16.90 18.08
C ILE A 197 -7.96 16.36 19.42
N LYS A 198 -9.26 16.11 19.52
CA LYS A 198 -9.82 15.42 20.68
C LYS A 198 -9.34 13.95 20.72
N PRO A 199 -8.81 13.44 21.85
CA PRO A 199 -8.30 12.07 21.96
C PRO A 199 -9.29 10.99 21.51
N GLU A 200 -10.58 11.16 21.78
CA GLU A 200 -11.64 10.23 21.40
C GLU A 200 -11.80 10.09 19.88
N ASN A 201 -11.63 11.18 19.14
CA ASN A 201 -11.69 11.19 17.67
C ASN A 201 -10.49 10.49 17.05
N LEU A 202 -9.35 10.51 17.75
CA LEU A 202 -8.12 9.86 17.31
C LEU A 202 -8.17 8.33 17.50
N LEU A 203 -8.83 7.84 18.56
CA LEU A 203 -8.89 6.40 18.86
C LEU A 203 -9.52 5.57 17.74
N THR A 204 -10.48 6.14 16.99
CA THR A 204 -11.15 5.46 15.87
C THR A 204 -10.23 5.30 14.65
N GLN A 205 -9.13 6.04 14.58
CA GLN A 205 -8.21 6.05 13.44
C GLN A 205 -7.10 4.99 13.57
N PHE A 206 -6.69 4.64 14.78
CA PHE A 206 -5.64 3.63 15.00
C PHE A 206 -5.90 2.29 14.30
N PRO A 207 -7.12 1.72 14.30
CA PRO A 207 -7.43 0.50 13.55
C PRO A 207 -7.27 0.69 12.04
N ILE A 208 -7.62 1.87 11.51
CA ILE A 208 -7.49 2.18 10.07
C ILE A 208 -6.02 2.15 9.67
N TYR A 209 -5.16 2.91 10.36
CA TYR A 209 -3.72 2.92 10.08
C TYR A 209 -3.07 1.56 10.29
N TYR A 210 -3.53 0.79 11.28
CA TYR A 210 -3.06 -0.58 11.48
C TYR A 210 -3.28 -1.45 10.25
N GLN A 211 -4.48 -1.38 9.67
CA GLN A 211 -4.81 -2.13 8.46
C GLN A 211 -4.00 -1.66 7.25
N ARG A 212 -3.81 -0.34 7.09
CA ARG A 212 -2.96 0.22 6.04
C ARG A 212 -1.53 -0.29 6.15
N LEU A 213 -0.96 -0.25 7.36
CA LEU A 213 0.38 -0.79 7.61
C LEU A 213 0.45 -2.29 7.30
N ALA A 214 -0.55 -3.08 7.71
CA ALA A 214 -0.62 -4.50 7.37
C ALA A 214 -0.59 -4.73 5.84
N GLN A 215 -1.32 -3.92 5.08
CA GLN A 215 -1.33 -3.97 3.62
C GLN A 215 0.04 -3.62 3.03
N TYR A 216 0.73 -2.62 3.57
CA TYR A 216 2.09 -2.29 3.14
C TYR A 216 3.11 -3.38 3.47
N LEU A 217 3.04 -3.98 4.66
CA LEU A 217 3.88 -5.13 5.01
C LEU A 217 3.67 -6.30 4.04
N MET A 218 2.40 -6.59 3.73
CA MET A 218 2.02 -7.61 2.75
C MET A 218 2.56 -7.27 1.36
N LEU A 219 2.37 -6.05 0.87
CA LEU A 219 2.89 -5.61 -0.43
C LEU A 219 4.42 -5.75 -0.50
N PHE A 220 5.13 -5.40 0.56
CA PHE A 220 6.58 -5.56 0.61
C PHE A 220 6.99 -7.03 0.42
N LEU A 221 6.32 -7.97 1.10
CA LEU A 221 6.55 -9.41 0.97
C LEU A 221 6.09 -9.97 -0.40
N CYS A 222 5.21 -9.27 -1.11
CA CYS A 222 4.82 -9.58 -2.47
C CYS A 222 5.80 -9.03 -3.53
N ILE A 223 6.67 -8.08 -3.17
CA ILE A 223 7.57 -7.39 -4.10
C ILE A 223 9.00 -7.83 -3.88
N LYS A 224 9.51 -7.63 -2.66
CA LYS A 224 10.94 -7.66 -2.37
C LYS A 224 11.61 -9.04 -2.57
N PRO A 225 10.96 -10.18 -2.28
CA PRO A 225 11.56 -11.51 -2.50
C PRO A 225 11.80 -11.87 -3.96
N TYR A 226 11.06 -11.25 -4.88
CA TYR A 226 11.03 -11.62 -6.28
C TYR A 226 12.09 -10.86 -7.07
N LYS A 227 12.90 -11.60 -7.83
CA LYS A 227 13.93 -11.01 -8.69
C LYS A 227 13.35 -10.53 -10.02
N ASP A 228 12.39 -11.29 -10.55
CA ASP A 228 11.77 -11.01 -11.84
C ASP A 228 10.64 -9.99 -11.68
N HIS A 229 10.49 -9.12 -12.68
CA HIS A 229 9.39 -8.17 -12.71
C HIS A 229 8.08 -8.89 -12.95
N GLN A 230 7.19 -8.74 -11.99
CA GLN A 230 5.84 -9.28 -12.08
C GLN A 230 5.00 -8.42 -13.05
N PRO A 231 4.38 -9.01 -14.11
CA PRO A 231 3.74 -8.24 -15.18
C PRO A 231 2.64 -7.29 -14.70
N LEU A 232 1.72 -7.75 -13.84
CA LEU A 232 0.64 -6.90 -13.35
C LEU A 232 1.21 -5.74 -12.52
N LEU A 233 2.22 -5.99 -11.69
CA LEU A 233 2.84 -4.93 -10.90
C LEU A 233 3.55 -3.90 -11.78
N GLN A 234 4.18 -4.32 -12.87
CA GLN A 234 4.76 -3.39 -13.85
C GLN A 234 3.67 -2.50 -14.48
N GLN A 235 2.56 -3.09 -14.94
CA GLN A 235 1.43 -2.33 -15.47
C GLN A 235 0.88 -1.31 -14.46
N LEU A 236 0.74 -1.72 -13.18
CA LEU A 236 0.27 -0.82 -12.12
C LEU A 236 1.22 0.34 -11.85
N ILE A 237 2.53 0.13 -11.96
CA ILE A 237 3.53 1.20 -11.84
C ILE A 237 3.38 2.17 -13.01
N ASP A 238 3.24 1.66 -14.24
CA ASP A 238 3.10 2.48 -15.44
C ASP A 238 1.82 3.31 -15.40
N THR A 239 0.70 2.72 -14.98
CA THR A 239 -0.56 3.42 -14.70
C THR A 239 -0.38 4.53 -13.66
N PHE A 240 0.30 4.23 -12.55
CA PHE A 240 0.50 5.23 -11.49
C PHE A 240 1.40 6.39 -11.94
N VAL A 241 2.45 6.11 -12.71
CA VAL A 241 3.31 7.15 -13.31
C VAL A 241 2.51 8.02 -14.27
N GLU A 242 1.69 7.41 -15.13
CA GLU A 242 0.85 8.13 -16.08
C GLU A 242 -0.17 9.05 -15.37
N LEU A 243 -0.85 8.56 -14.33
CA LEU A 243 -1.72 9.41 -13.51
C LEU A 243 -0.96 10.62 -12.97
N ASN A 244 0.23 10.40 -12.40
CA ASN A 244 1.02 11.51 -11.86
C ASN A 244 1.46 12.52 -12.95
N LYS A 245 1.74 12.07 -14.18
CA LYS A 245 2.01 12.98 -15.31
C LYS A 245 0.80 13.85 -15.64
N ARG A 246 -0.40 13.26 -15.70
CA ARG A 246 -1.65 14.00 -15.95
C ARG A 246 -1.91 15.10 -14.92
N ARG A 247 -1.56 14.86 -13.64
CA ARG A 247 -1.64 15.87 -12.58
C ARG A 247 -0.81 17.11 -12.86
N TYR A 248 0.41 16.95 -13.36
CA TYR A 248 1.29 18.08 -13.66
C TYR A 248 0.82 18.87 -14.87
N ASN A 249 0.23 18.19 -15.87
CA ASN A 249 -0.28 18.83 -17.07
C ASN A 249 -1.61 19.58 -16.85
N SER A 250 -2.43 19.19 -15.87
CA SER A 250 -3.69 19.90 -15.54
C SER A 250 -3.50 21.21 -14.76
N HIS A 251 -2.26 21.56 -14.41
CA HIS A 251 -1.91 22.78 -13.69
C HIS A 251 -1.04 23.74 -14.52
N GLN A 252 -0.87 23.47 -15.83
CA GLN A 252 -0.34 24.40 -16.82
C GLN A 252 -1.48 24.99 -17.65
#